data_AF-A0A812ND17-F1
#
_entry.id   AF-A0A812ND17-F1
#
_cell.length_a   1.000
_cell.length_b   1.000
_cell.length_c   1.000
_cell.angle_alpha   90.00
_cell.angle_beta   90.00
_cell.angle_gamma   90.00
#
_symmetry.space_group_name_H-M   'P 1'
#
loop_
_entity.id
_entity.type
_entity.pdbx_description
1 polymer ?
#
loop_
_entity_poly.entity_id
_entity_poly.type
_entity_poly.pdbx_seq_one_letter_code
_entity_poly.pdbx_strand_id
1 'polypeptide(L)'
;HELDDQGKNKDDSRLRAAGFEVGQNVVRKSDASMGTIQTMTASEIKLQVEGQVVTVASESFLAGEWRACTSKQESIAVEFTGSLPVDSSEFQLAECKARILHQIRADEDAGSAHYSNLQLFLKPNMVKAGKRFEKSELVLIPSTHRIDFKKPGSGSAGAIVAGLIDIKGCTYEVCLSSCLSQSPNQVLHPFWVMRTSANLAECNLELLPRNCSSRKLKMNREATWQIPFARNMKVINEGDSLVLFKPSTAAKPVWSITGGMLKKKMKWLVKTKEVDDRLFVQVDKWDRSFIQFVTGFSGIRIQDPHHLSIPAFQDFLDMRKTACDELYNQTIRDAAAVAGDPEPRTRNAREEDLYVAGRIVEMACKEITFDSQTLPAQKIAALWSVKDPVIWVELSSENLDYIGLFMRRGLAEYRESNAQSRRRKKLRADADAVVKSSPKRKRRRERKRKAAPVDEEEEEPIQEEIHEESSPVIFPLEEHSEDLGDPVADLLAS
;
A
#
# COMPACT_ATOMS: atom_id res chain seq x y z
N HIS A 1 -23.51 31.53 -7.84
CA HIS A 1 -23.76 32.98 -7.84
C HIS A 1 -25.06 33.23 -7.12
N GLU A 2 -24.97 33.53 -5.81
CA GLU A 2 -26.13 34.06 -5.09
C GLU A 2 -26.24 35.55 -5.39
N LEU A 3 -27.37 35.94 -5.98
CA LEU A 3 -27.76 37.34 -6.13
C LEU A 3 -28.55 37.75 -4.87
N ASP A 4 -28.35 38.98 -4.40
CA ASP A 4 -29.17 39.57 -3.35
C ASP A 4 -30.57 39.95 -3.86
N ASP A 5 -31.44 40.42 -2.95
CA ASP A 5 -32.82 40.83 -3.25
C ASP A 5 -32.89 42.03 -4.25
N GLN A 6 -31.76 42.64 -4.58
CA GLN A 6 -31.62 43.70 -5.59
C GLN A 6 -30.95 43.22 -6.89
N GLY A 7 -30.71 41.92 -7.04
CA GLY A 7 -30.07 41.34 -8.23
C GLY A 7 -28.57 41.61 -8.34
N LYS A 8 -27.90 42.06 -7.27
CA LYS A 8 -26.45 42.22 -7.23
C LYS A 8 -25.81 40.92 -6.75
N ASN A 9 -24.66 40.55 -7.31
CA ASN A 9 -23.87 39.44 -6.80
C ASN A 9 -23.53 39.71 -5.34
N LYS A 10 -23.84 38.76 -4.46
CA LYS A 10 -23.48 38.85 -3.03
C LYS A 10 -22.10 38.26 -2.74
N ASP A 11 -21.59 37.49 -3.69
CA ASP A 11 -20.46 36.58 -3.52
C ASP A 11 -19.14 37.20 -3.99
N ASP A 12 -18.08 37.05 -3.18
CA ASP A 12 -16.71 37.53 -3.41
C ASP A 12 -15.88 36.58 -4.31
N SER A 13 -16.50 35.52 -4.83
CA SER A 13 -15.87 34.46 -5.62
C SER A 13 -14.99 34.94 -6.78
N ARG A 14 -15.35 36.04 -7.46
CA ARG A 14 -14.50 36.60 -8.55
C ARG A 14 -13.17 37.15 -8.06
N LEU A 15 -13.13 37.74 -6.87
CA LEU A 15 -11.92 38.28 -6.28
C LEU A 15 -11.00 37.16 -5.77
N ARG A 16 -11.59 36.11 -5.17
CA ARG A 16 -10.84 34.91 -4.78
C ARG A 16 -10.26 34.18 -5.99
N ALA A 17 -11.01 34.08 -7.08
CA ALA A 17 -10.52 33.53 -8.34
C ALA A 17 -9.35 34.35 -8.94
N ALA A 18 -9.29 35.65 -8.64
CA ALA A 18 -8.16 36.52 -9.00
C ALA A 18 -6.97 36.42 -8.03
N GLY A 19 -7.02 35.53 -7.02
CA GLY A 19 -5.93 35.26 -6.09
C GLY A 19 -5.87 36.18 -4.86
N PHE A 20 -6.96 36.88 -4.54
CA PHE A 20 -7.06 37.73 -3.35
C PHE A 20 -7.79 37.02 -2.20
N GLU A 21 -7.23 37.11 -1.00
CA GLU A 21 -7.80 36.52 0.22
C GLU A 21 -7.89 37.55 1.36
N VAL A 22 -8.89 37.39 2.24
CA VAL A 22 -8.98 38.17 3.48
C VAL A 22 -7.78 37.86 4.38
N GLY A 23 -7.12 38.89 4.90
CA GLY A 23 -5.87 38.81 5.66
C GLY A 23 -4.61 38.96 4.81
N GLN A 24 -4.73 38.96 3.48
CA GLN A 24 -3.59 39.13 2.58
C GLN A 24 -3.15 40.59 2.52
N ASN A 25 -1.84 40.81 2.43
CA ASN A 25 -1.27 42.12 2.14
C ASN A 25 -1.34 42.38 0.63
N VAL A 26 -1.72 43.59 0.25
CA VAL A 26 -1.84 44.03 -1.14
C VAL A 26 -1.14 45.36 -1.32
N VAL A 27 -0.59 45.56 -2.53
CA VAL A 27 0.07 46.81 -2.93
C VAL A 27 -0.67 47.36 -4.15
N ARG A 28 -1.01 48.64 -4.12
CA ARG A 28 -1.56 49.35 -5.28
C ARG A 28 -0.44 49.75 -6.25
N LYS A 29 -0.63 49.54 -7.55
CA LYS A 29 0.39 49.79 -8.58
C LYS A 29 0.68 51.27 -8.81
N SER A 30 -0.31 52.14 -8.64
CA SER A 30 -0.20 53.57 -8.98
C SER A 30 0.65 54.36 -8.00
N ASP A 31 0.52 54.09 -6.71
CA ASP A 31 1.10 54.88 -5.62
C ASP A 31 1.93 54.02 -4.63
N ALA A 32 2.06 52.72 -4.89
CA ALA A 32 2.72 51.75 -4.02
C ALA A 32 2.14 51.67 -2.59
N SER A 33 0.92 52.17 -2.37
CA SER A 33 0.24 52.06 -1.07
C SER A 33 0.04 50.59 -0.70
N MET A 34 0.36 50.26 0.55
CA MET A 34 0.23 48.91 1.11
C MET A 34 -0.96 48.85 2.05
N GLY A 35 -1.76 47.79 1.97
CA GLY A 35 -2.83 47.55 2.90
C GLY A 35 -3.10 46.07 3.11
N THR A 36 -3.79 45.75 4.20
CA THR A 36 -4.25 44.38 4.49
C THR A 36 -5.73 44.28 4.22
N ILE A 37 -6.16 43.25 3.49
CA ILE A 37 -7.59 43.02 3.21
C ILE A 37 -8.29 42.60 4.51
N GLN A 38 -9.21 43.41 5.03
CA GLN A 38 -10.00 43.05 6.22
C GLN A 38 -11.30 42.34 5.87
N THR A 39 -12.03 42.86 4.87
CA THR A 39 -13.29 42.27 4.42
C THR A 39 -13.45 42.42 2.92
N MET A 40 -14.00 41.40 2.28
CA MET A 40 -14.31 41.39 0.85
C MET A 40 -15.81 41.20 0.64
N THR A 41 -16.38 42.03 -0.20
CA THR A 41 -17.74 41.86 -0.74
C THR A 41 -17.67 41.93 -2.26
N ALA A 42 -18.78 41.62 -2.93
CA ALA A 42 -18.80 41.66 -4.40
C ALA A 42 -18.57 43.06 -4.98
N SER A 43 -18.97 44.14 -4.27
CA SER A 43 -18.85 45.52 -4.74
C SER A 43 -17.69 46.28 -4.11
N GLU A 44 -17.34 45.97 -2.86
CA GLU A 44 -16.39 46.76 -2.08
C GLU A 44 -15.43 45.86 -1.29
N ILE A 45 -14.19 46.30 -1.17
CA ILE A 45 -13.14 45.70 -0.35
C ILE A 45 -12.73 46.73 0.70
N LYS A 46 -12.73 46.34 1.98
CA LYS A 46 -12.18 47.19 3.06
C LYS A 46 -10.74 46.80 3.31
N LEU A 47 -9.85 47.78 3.15
CA LEU A 47 -8.41 47.66 3.36
C LEU A 47 -8.01 48.41 4.62
N GLN A 48 -7.10 47.84 5.40
CA GLN A 48 -6.41 48.55 6.46
C GLN A 48 -5.11 49.12 5.90
N VAL A 49 -5.05 50.44 5.71
CA VAL A 49 -3.89 51.18 5.20
C VAL A 49 -3.43 52.12 6.32
N GLU A 50 -2.20 51.96 6.79
CA GLU A 50 -1.62 52.81 7.86
C GLU A 50 -2.50 52.94 9.12
N GLY A 51 -3.21 51.86 9.47
CA GLY A 51 -4.11 51.83 10.64
C GLY A 51 -5.50 52.42 10.40
N GLN A 52 -5.77 53.00 9.23
CA GLN A 52 -7.11 53.46 8.83
C GLN A 52 -7.80 52.43 7.93
N VAL A 53 -9.11 52.28 8.10
CA VAL A 53 -9.92 51.40 7.24
C VAL A 53 -10.46 52.22 6.07
N VAL A 54 -10.01 51.89 4.86
CA VAL A 54 -10.42 52.53 3.61
C VAL A 54 -11.26 51.55 2.80
N THR A 55 -12.35 52.03 2.22
CA THR A 55 -13.20 51.24 1.33
C THR A 55 -12.81 51.48 -0.12
N VAL A 56 -12.54 50.42 -0.87
CA VAL A 56 -12.13 50.45 -2.28
C VAL A 56 -13.11 49.60 -3.11
N ALA A 57 -13.43 50.04 -4.33
CA ALA A 57 -14.29 49.27 -5.23
C ALA A 57 -13.61 47.95 -5.64
N SER A 58 -14.36 46.85 -5.67
CA SER A 58 -13.86 45.53 -6.11
C SER A 58 -13.35 45.54 -7.56
N GLU A 59 -13.91 46.40 -8.39
CA GLU A 59 -13.52 46.62 -9.79
C GLU A 59 -12.06 47.06 -9.92
N SER A 60 -11.53 47.84 -8.97
CA SER A 60 -10.12 48.27 -8.96
C SER A 60 -9.16 47.06 -8.78
N PHE A 61 -9.55 46.06 -7.98
CA PHE A 61 -8.79 44.82 -7.82
C PHE A 61 -8.85 43.94 -9.06
N LEU A 62 -10.04 43.79 -9.66
CA LEU A 62 -10.24 43.00 -10.88
C LEU A 62 -9.61 43.66 -12.11
N ALA A 63 -9.49 44.99 -12.13
CA ALA A 63 -8.75 45.74 -13.15
C ALA A 63 -7.22 45.59 -12.99
N GLY A 64 -6.75 44.91 -11.94
CA GLY A 64 -5.34 44.69 -11.68
C GLY A 64 -4.60 45.93 -11.17
N GLU A 65 -5.30 46.92 -10.59
CA GLU A 65 -4.65 48.05 -9.93
C GLU A 65 -3.96 47.64 -8.62
N TRP A 66 -4.39 46.50 -8.05
CA TRP A 66 -3.82 45.91 -6.85
C TRP A 66 -3.11 44.60 -7.20
N ARG A 67 -2.01 44.32 -6.48
CA ARG A 67 -1.31 43.03 -6.54
C ARG A 67 -1.15 42.47 -5.13
N ALA A 68 -1.29 41.15 -5.01
CA ALA A 68 -0.91 40.45 -3.80
C ALA A 68 0.56 40.74 -3.47
N CYS A 69 0.81 41.22 -2.26
CA CYS A 69 2.13 41.38 -1.71
C CYS A 69 2.36 40.22 -0.75
N THR A 70 3.09 39.21 -1.22
CA THR A 70 3.68 38.23 -0.30
C THR A 70 4.68 39.01 0.54
N SER A 71 4.38 39.22 1.82
CA SER A 71 5.35 39.82 2.72
C SER A 71 6.65 39.02 2.58
N LYS A 72 7.77 39.72 2.33
CA LYS A 72 9.07 39.06 2.41
C LYS A 72 9.12 38.47 3.81
N GLN A 73 9.12 37.14 3.92
CA GLN A 73 9.32 36.48 5.20
C GLN A 73 10.59 37.10 5.79
N GLU A 74 10.48 37.62 7.02
CA GLU A 74 11.64 38.13 7.71
C GLU A 74 12.70 37.03 7.75
N SER A 75 13.96 37.38 7.45
CA SER A 75 15.05 36.42 7.43
C SER A 75 15.20 35.84 8.83
N ILE A 76 14.77 34.60 9.01
CA ILE A 76 14.96 33.87 10.26
C ILE A 76 16.43 33.42 10.27
N ALA A 77 17.18 33.81 11.31
CA ALA A 77 18.52 33.29 11.53
C ALA A 77 18.41 31.79 11.85
N VAL A 78 18.88 30.95 10.92
CA VAL A 78 18.95 29.50 11.11
C VAL A 78 20.36 29.13 11.55
N GLU A 79 20.46 28.20 12.50
CA GLU A 79 21.75 27.65 12.91
C GLU A 79 22.39 26.87 11.73
N PHE A 80 23.50 27.40 11.22
CA PHE A 80 24.19 26.86 10.04
C PHE A 80 24.75 25.45 10.31
N THR A 81 25.30 25.22 11.50
CA THR A 81 25.92 23.94 11.88
C THR A 81 24.94 22.78 11.84
N GLY A 82 23.68 22.98 12.25
CA GLY A 82 22.64 21.94 12.20
C GLY A 82 21.97 21.75 10.83
N SER A 83 22.27 22.63 9.86
CA SER A 83 21.67 22.64 8.52
C SER A 83 22.65 22.21 7.41
N LEU A 84 23.85 21.75 7.78
CA LEU A 84 24.78 21.19 6.80
C LEU A 84 24.18 19.94 6.13
N PRO A 85 24.34 19.77 4.81
CA PRO A 85 23.82 18.59 4.11
C PRO A 85 24.35 17.27 4.67
N VAL A 86 25.58 17.24 5.17
CA VAL A 86 26.22 16.05 5.77
C VAL A 86 25.46 15.53 6.98
N ASP A 87 24.75 16.41 7.67
CA ASP A 87 23.92 16.02 8.79
C ASP A 87 22.58 15.48 8.31
N SER A 88 22.09 15.80 7.11
CA SER A 88 20.81 15.29 6.62
C SER A 88 20.79 13.75 6.56
N SER A 89 19.64 13.14 6.87
CA SER A 89 19.47 11.69 6.76
C SER A 89 19.64 11.22 5.31
N GLU A 90 19.25 12.04 4.34
CA GLU A 90 19.38 11.74 2.91
C GLU A 90 20.84 11.61 2.49
N PHE A 91 21.69 12.54 2.92
CA PHE A 91 23.12 12.48 2.65
C PHE A 91 23.77 11.26 3.32
N GLN A 92 23.44 10.98 4.58
CA GLN A 92 23.96 9.80 5.29
C GLN A 92 23.52 8.48 4.64
N LEU A 93 22.29 8.41 4.12
CA LEU A 93 21.81 7.26 3.34
C LEU A 93 22.55 7.14 2.00
N ALA A 94 22.84 8.25 1.33
CA ALA A 94 23.63 8.27 0.10
C ALA A 94 25.08 7.81 0.34
N GLU A 95 25.72 8.30 1.40
CA GLU A 95 27.06 7.85 1.82
C GLU A 95 27.06 6.35 2.13
N CYS A 96 26.06 5.88 2.88
CA CYS A 96 25.89 4.46 3.16
C CYS A 96 25.78 3.64 1.86
N LYS A 97 24.95 4.09 0.92
CA LYS A 97 24.80 3.44 -0.39
C LYS A 97 26.14 3.37 -1.14
N ALA A 98 26.91 4.46 -1.16
CA ALA A 98 28.22 4.49 -1.79
C ALA A 98 29.18 3.46 -1.18
N ARG A 99 29.21 3.34 0.15
CA ARG A 99 30.03 2.35 0.86
C ARG A 99 29.64 0.90 0.55
N ILE A 100 28.34 0.59 0.48
CA ILE A 100 27.88 -0.74 0.03
C ILE A 100 28.37 -1.02 -1.39
N LEU A 101 28.26 -0.05 -2.31
CA LEU A 101 28.71 -0.23 -3.69
C LEU A 101 30.21 -0.48 -3.80
N HIS A 102 31.02 0.26 -3.03
CA HIS A 102 32.45 0.04 -2.96
C HIS A 102 32.78 -1.36 -2.42
N GLN A 103 32.09 -1.80 -1.37
CA GLN A 103 32.29 -3.15 -0.82
C GLN A 103 31.86 -4.24 -1.81
N ILE A 104 30.70 -4.09 -2.45
CA ILE A 104 30.24 -5.00 -3.51
C ILE A 104 31.30 -5.11 -4.60
N ARG A 105 31.87 -3.98 -5.04
CA ARG A 105 32.91 -3.98 -6.07
C ARG A 105 34.17 -4.73 -5.63
N ALA A 106 34.63 -4.51 -4.39
CA ALA A 106 35.78 -5.22 -3.84
C ALA A 106 35.52 -6.73 -3.72
N ASP A 107 34.32 -7.12 -3.26
CA ASP A 107 33.92 -8.53 -3.12
C ASP A 107 33.75 -9.21 -4.50
N GLU A 108 33.28 -8.46 -5.51
CA GLU A 108 33.06 -8.94 -6.88
C GLU A 108 34.34 -9.44 -7.54
N ASP A 109 35.48 -8.79 -7.28
CA ASP A 109 36.77 -9.21 -7.83
C ASP A 109 37.10 -10.66 -7.44
N ALA A 110 36.74 -11.08 -6.21
CA ALA A 110 36.88 -12.46 -5.76
C ALA A 110 35.90 -13.43 -6.44
N GLY A 111 34.66 -13.00 -6.70
CA GLY A 111 33.64 -13.83 -7.37
C GLY A 111 33.85 -13.97 -8.89
N SER A 112 34.44 -12.95 -9.51
CA SER A 112 34.57 -12.82 -10.97
C SER A 112 35.32 -13.98 -11.63
N ALA A 113 36.25 -14.60 -10.91
CA ALA A 113 37.03 -15.76 -11.37
C ALA A 113 36.15 -16.96 -11.77
N HIS A 114 34.94 -17.07 -11.22
CA HIS A 114 34.03 -18.18 -11.54
C HIS A 114 33.12 -17.90 -12.73
N TYR A 115 32.93 -16.64 -13.14
CA TYR A 115 31.87 -16.25 -14.08
C TYR A 115 32.07 -16.76 -15.49
N SER A 116 33.32 -16.91 -15.93
CA SER A 116 33.66 -17.50 -17.24
C SER A 116 33.18 -18.94 -17.39
N ASN A 117 32.91 -19.62 -16.27
CA ASN A 117 32.45 -21.00 -16.23
C ASN A 117 30.95 -21.12 -15.91
N LEU A 118 30.16 -20.07 -16.15
CA LEU A 118 28.72 -20.07 -15.93
C LEU A 118 27.99 -19.72 -17.22
N GLN A 119 26.85 -20.38 -17.45
CA GLN A 119 25.98 -20.11 -18.60
C GLN A 119 24.65 -19.54 -18.12
N LEU A 120 24.27 -18.38 -18.66
CA LEU A 120 23.03 -17.66 -18.32
C LEU A 120 21.95 -17.90 -19.39
N PHE A 121 20.73 -18.21 -18.94
CA PHE A 121 19.54 -18.36 -19.77
C PHE A 121 18.44 -17.43 -19.23
N LEU A 122 17.69 -16.74 -20.11
CA LEU A 122 16.64 -15.79 -19.70
C LEU A 122 15.21 -16.30 -19.90
N LYS A 123 15.03 -17.36 -20.69
CA LYS A 123 13.70 -17.89 -21.04
C LYS A 123 13.75 -19.41 -21.12
N PRO A 124 13.62 -20.13 -19.99
CA PRO A 124 13.43 -19.62 -18.62
C PRO A 124 14.70 -19.06 -17.98
N ASN A 125 14.56 -18.19 -16.98
CA ASN A 125 15.67 -17.70 -16.15
C ASN A 125 16.36 -18.89 -15.46
N MET A 126 17.62 -19.13 -15.80
CA MET A 126 18.40 -20.24 -15.25
C MET A 126 19.89 -19.93 -15.39
N VAL A 127 20.66 -20.42 -14.43
CA VAL A 127 22.13 -20.40 -14.49
C VAL A 127 22.61 -21.83 -14.41
N LYS A 128 23.48 -22.25 -15.34
CA LYS A 128 24.10 -23.58 -15.34
C LYS A 128 25.60 -23.47 -15.14
N ALA A 129 26.18 -24.48 -14.49
CA ALA A 129 27.63 -24.61 -14.38
C ALA A 129 28.21 -25.10 -15.72
N GLY A 130 29.24 -24.42 -16.21
CA GLY A 130 30.04 -24.82 -17.38
C GLY A 130 31.26 -25.68 -17.02
N LYS A 131 31.52 -25.90 -15.72
CA LYS A 131 32.51 -26.85 -15.21
C LYS A 131 32.04 -27.45 -13.90
N ARG A 132 32.77 -28.46 -13.41
CA ARG A 132 32.61 -28.98 -12.06
C ARG A 132 33.15 -28.00 -11.01
N PHE A 133 32.40 -27.76 -9.95
CA PHE A 133 32.81 -27.01 -8.76
C PHE A 133 32.76 -27.91 -7.53
N GLU A 134 33.87 -27.99 -6.81
CA GLU A 134 33.92 -28.69 -5.54
C GLU A 134 33.12 -27.94 -4.46
N LYS A 135 32.72 -28.65 -3.40
CA LYS A 135 31.92 -28.06 -2.32
C LYS A 135 32.61 -26.81 -1.81
N SER A 136 31.87 -25.69 -1.77
CA SER A 136 32.33 -24.42 -1.25
C SER A 136 33.38 -23.69 -2.10
N GLU A 137 33.65 -24.15 -3.34
CA GLU A 137 34.49 -23.47 -4.33
C GLU A 137 33.76 -22.28 -4.98
N LEU A 138 32.50 -22.47 -5.41
CA LEU A 138 31.75 -21.45 -6.14
C LEU A 138 31.23 -20.38 -5.19
N VAL A 139 31.64 -19.13 -5.42
CA VAL A 139 31.18 -17.93 -4.73
C VAL A 139 30.55 -16.96 -5.73
N LEU A 140 29.36 -16.44 -5.40
CA LEU A 140 28.64 -15.46 -6.22
C LEU A 140 28.22 -14.27 -5.36
N ILE A 141 28.64 -13.06 -5.75
CA ILE A 141 28.30 -11.82 -5.05
C ILE A 141 26.98 -11.27 -5.61
N PRO A 142 26.06 -10.74 -4.79
CA PRO A 142 24.80 -10.15 -5.26
C PRO A 142 25.01 -8.74 -5.84
N SER A 143 25.89 -8.60 -6.82
CA SER A 143 26.28 -7.32 -7.38
C SER A 143 25.08 -6.60 -8.01
N THR A 144 24.79 -5.39 -7.53
CA THR A 144 23.64 -4.58 -7.94
C THR A 144 23.87 -3.10 -7.65
N HIS A 145 23.28 -2.23 -8.49
CA HIS A 145 23.17 -0.79 -8.23
C HIS A 145 21.90 -0.42 -7.45
N ARG A 146 20.98 -1.37 -7.27
CA ARG A 146 19.69 -1.17 -6.59
C ARG A 146 19.79 -1.53 -5.12
N ILE A 147 20.11 -0.53 -4.33
CA ILE A 147 20.18 -0.58 -2.87
C ILE A 147 19.05 0.27 -2.32
N ASP A 148 18.15 -0.36 -1.56
CA ASP A 148 17.00 0.27 -0.94
C ASP A 148 17.17 0.32 0.58
N PHE A 149 16.70 1.39 1.21
CA PHE A 149 16.61 1.53 2.66
C PHE A 149 15.16 1.42 3.09
N LYS A 150 14.84 0.47 3.95
CA LYS A 150 13.46 0.14 4.34
C LYS A 150 13.33 0.10 5.85
N LYS A 151 12.12 0.28 6.38
CA LYS A 151 11.90 0.03 7.82
C LYS A 151 12.11 -1.47 8.10
N PRO A 152 12.75 -1.86 9.21
CA PRO A 152 12.95 -3.27 9.56
C PRO A 152 11.66 -4.06 9.47
N GLY A 153 11.69 -5.21 8.78
CA GLY A 153 10.53 -6.06 8.59
C GLY A 153 9.60 -5.68 7.42
N SER A 154 9.85 -4.58 6.70
CA SER A 154 9.13 -4.23 5.47
C SER A 154 9.75 -4.81 4.18
N GLY A 155 10.58 -5.86 4.33
CA GLY A 155 11.39 -6.46 3.27
C GLY A 155 10.61 -6.80 1.99
N SER A 156 11.22 -6.53 0.84
CA SER A 156 10.67 -6.89 -0.48
C SER A 156 10.85 -8.37 -0.76
N ALA A 157 9.82 -9.00 -1.33
CA ALA A 157 9.91 -10.38 -1.80
C ALA A 157 10.96 -10.46 -2.92
N GLY A 158 12.12 -11.03 -2.60
CA GLY A 158 13.23 -11.17 -3.56
C GLY A 158 14.50 -10.40 -3.19
N ALA A 159 14.41 -9.38 -2.33
CA ALA A 159 15.60 -8.67 -1.86
C ALA A 159 16.47 -9.55 -0.96
N ILE A 160 17.76 -9.20 -0.90
CA ILE A 160 18.75 -9.75 0.03
C ILE A 160 19.06 -8.66 1.06
N VAL A 161 18.92 -8.98 2.35
CA VAL A 161 19.23 -8.03 3.42
C VAL A 161 20.72 -8.05 3.68
N ALA A 162 21.39 -6.90 3.57
CA ALA A 162 22.82 -6.76 3.87
C ALA A 162 23.07 -6.48 5.37
N GLY A 163 22.12 -5.80 6.03
CA GLY A 163 22.22 -5.46 7.44
C GLY A 163 21.20 -4.39 7.86
N LEU A 164 21.32 -3.94 9.10
CA LEU A 164 20.59 -2.83 9.70
C LEU A 164 21.53 -1.65 9.90
N ILE A 165 21.07 -0.42 9.70
CA ILE A 165 21.85 0.78 9.93
C ILE A 165 21.03 1.83 10.69
N ASP A 166 21.64 2.44 11.70
CA ASP A 166 21.01 3.48 12.51
C ASP A 166 21.49 4.85 12.00
N ILE A 167 20.56 5.68 11.48
CA ILE A 167 20.81 7.01 10.92
C ILE A 167 19.88 8.00 11.61
N LYS A 168 20.45 8.98 12.34
CA LYS A 168 19.71 10.00 13.11
C LYS A 168 18.58 9.42 13.99
N GLY A 169 18.84 8.29 14.66
CA GLY A 169 17.87 7.62 15.54
C GLY A 169 16.80 6.79 14.82
N CYS A 170 16.83 6.71 13.49
CA CYS A 170 15.99 5.81 12.70
C CYS A 170 16.78 4.60 12.24
N THR A 171 16.29 3.40 12.53
CA THR A 171 16.87 2.14 12.03
C THR A 171 16.31 1.81 10.65
N TYR A 172 17.20 1.53 9.71
CA TYR A 172 16.88 1.10 8.35
C TYR A 172 17.45 -0.29 8.07
N GLU A 173 16.70 -1.11 7.35
CA GLU A 173 17.12 -2.38 6.77
C GLU A 173 17.66 -2.11 5.35
N VAL A 174 18.93 -2.45 5.14
CA VAL A 174 19.62 -2.29 3.86
C VAL A 174 19.31 -3.49 2.97
N CYS A 175 18.60 -3.25 1.87
CA CYS A 175 18.12 -4.27 0.95
C CYS A 175 18.83 -4.16 -0.41
N LEU A 176 19.43 -5.26 -0.87
CA LEU A 176 19.95 -5.42 -2.22
C LEU A 176 18.85 -6.03 -3.10
N SER A 177 18.52 -5.35 -4.19
CA SER A 177 17.44 -5.73 -5.09
C SER A 177 17.99 -6.11 -6.48
N SER A 178 17.24 -6.97 -7.19
CA SER A 178 17.60 -7.41 -8.53
C SER A 178 17.69 -6.23 -9.52
N CYS A 179 18.81 -6.15 -10.23
CA CYS A 179 19.05 -5.20 -11.31
C CYS A 179 18.45 -5.64 -12.66
N LEU A 180 17.78 -6.80 -12.72
CA LEU A 180 17.15 -7.28 -13.94
C LEU A 180 16.04 -6.31 -14.36
N SER A 181 16.26 -5.64 -15.49
CA SER A 181 15.30 -4.79 -16.19
C SER A 181 14.79 -5.50 -17.44
N GLN A 182 13.60 -5.15 -17.94
CA GLN A 182 13.09 -5.68 -19.21
C GLN A 182 13.69 -4.99 -20.46
N SER A 183 14.70 -4.13 -20.26
CA SER A 183 15.36 -3.38 -21.34
C SER A 183 16.29 -4.26 -22.19
N PRO A 184 16.48 -3.95 -23.48
CA PRO A 184 17.43 -4.66 -24.34
C PRO A 184 18.89 -4.58 -23.82
N ASN A 185 19.25 -3.49 -23.15
CA ASN A 185 20.56 -3.29 -22.51
C ASN A 185 20.57 -3.76 -21.04
N GLN A 186 19.86 -4.85 -20.75
CA GLN A 186 19.78 -5.37 -19.40
C GLN A 186 21.14 -5.85 -18.91
N VAL A 187 21.58 -5.32 -17.76
CA VAL A 187 22.70 -5.88 -17.01
C VAL A 187 22.28 -7.22 -16.41
N LEU A 188 22.91 -8.30 -16.88
CA LEU A 188 22.69 -9.65 -16.39
C LEU A 188 23.76 -10.02 -15.40
N HIS A 189 23.34 -10.44 -14.21
CA HIS A 189 24.24 -10.96 -13.19
C HIS A 189 23.80 -12.37 -12.79
N PRO A 190 24.70 -13.38 -12.72
CA PRO A 190 24.35 -14.76 -12.39
C PRO A 190 23.55 -14.87 -11.10
N PHE A 191 23.93 -14.10 -10.07
CA PHE A 191 23.22 -14.06 -8.79
C PHE A 191 21.72 -13.74 -8.93
N TRP A 192 21.35 -12.79 -9.79
CA TRP A 192 19.97 -12.34 -9.92
C TRP A 192 19.14 -13.17 -10.90
N VAL A 193 19.79 -13.95 -11.78
CA VAL A 193 19.14 -14.80 -12.78
C VAL A 193 18.85 -16.20 -12.26
N MET A 194 19.61 -16.68 -11.25
CA MET A 194 19.42 -18.03 -10.72
C MET A 194 18.06 -18.21 -10.05
N ARG A 195 17.58 -19.46 -10.04
CA ARG A 195 16.34 -19.83 -9.36
C ARG A 195 16.55 -19.84 -7.85
N THR A 196 15.53 -19.45 -7.10
CA THR A 196 15.48 -19.63 -5.64
C THR A 196 14.49 -20.73 -5.26
N SER A 197 14.79 -21.54 -4.25
CA SER A 197 13.85 -22.51 -3.67
C SER A 197 13.88 -22.46 -2.15
N ALA A 198 12.75 -22.78 -1.51
CA ALA A 198 12.65 -22.96 -0.07
C ALA A 198 12.91 -24.42 0.35
N ASN A 199 12.98 -25.34 -0.62
CA ASN A 199 13.32 -26.74 -0.37
C ASN A 199 14.84 -26.93 -0.41
N LEU A 200 15.45 -27.16 0.75
CA LEU A 200 16.91 -27.33 0.88
C LEU A 200 17.43 -28.51 0.04
N ALA A 201 16.62 -29.54 -0.22
CA ALA A 201 17.03 -30.68 -1.02
C ALA A 201 17.31 -30.31 -2.49
N GLU A 202 16.51 -29.40 -3.05
CA GLU A 202 16.64 -28.89 -4.43
C GLU A 202 17.76 -27.86 -4.59
N CYS A 203 18.27 -27.32 -3.48
CA CYS A 203 19.25 -26.25 -3.50
C CYS A 203 20.67 -26.80 -3.48
N ASN A 204 21.56 -26.12 -4.22
CA ASN A 204 23.00 -26.35 -4.22
C ASN A 204 23.80 -25.13 -3.77
N LEU A 205 23.16 -23.96 -3.66
CA LEU A 205 23.73 -22.72 -3.12
C LEU A 205 23.02 -22.29 -1.83
N GLU A 206 23.74 -21.64 -0.93
CA GLU A 206 23.18 -20.94 0.23
C GLU A 206 23.75 -19.52 0.35
N LEU A 207 23.02 -18.64 1.04
CA LEU A 207 23.47 -17.29 1.34
C LEU A 207 24.24 -17.26 2.67
N LEU A 208 25.42 -16.65 2.67
CA LEU A 208 26.27 -16.44 3.83
C LEU A 208 26.56 -14.94 4.04
N PRO A 209 26.53 -14.43 5.29
CA PRO A 209 26.09 -15.13 6.50
C PRO A 209 24.55 -15.30 6.51
N ARG A 210 24.05 -16.36 7.17
CA ARG A 210 22.60 -16.68 7.17
C ARG A 210 21.71 -15.64 7.86
N ASN A 211 22.26 -14.88 8.83
CA ASN A 211 21.49 -13.99 9.72
C ASN A 211 21.77 -12.49 9.51
N CYS A 212 21.75 -12.03 8.25
CA CYS A 212 22.06 -10.64 7.94
C CYS A 212 21.05 -9.63 8.51
N SER A 213 19.80 -10.03 8.73
CA SER A 213 18.74 -9.16 9.28
C SER A 213 18.97 -8.69 10.72
N SER A 214 19.91 -9.31 11.45
CA SER A 214 20.27 -8.93 12.82
C SER A 214 21.57 -8.12 12.90
N ARG A 215 22.33 -8.05 11.80
CA ARG A 215 23.65 -7.44 11.77
C ARG A 215 23.51 -5.92 11.72
N LYS A 216 24.13 -5.22 12.68
CA LYS A 216 24.25 -3.76 12.64
C LYS A 216 25.47 -3.34 11.83
N LEU A 217 25.26 -2.53 10.80
CA LEU A 217 26.26 -1.82 10.02
C LEU A 217 26.60 -0.52 10.75
N LYS A 218 27.89 -0.22 10.87
CA LYS A 218 28.38 1.02 11.50
C LYS A 218 28.84 1.97 10.41
N MET A 219 28.50 3.26 10.53
CA MET A 219 28.94 4.32 9.61
C MET A 219 30.38 4.80 9.85
N ASN A 220 31.11 4.19 10.78
CA ASN A 220 32.51 4.53 11.03
C ASN A 220 33.37 4.17 9.80
N ARG A 221 34.37 4.99 9.46
CA ARG A 221 35.22 4.79 8.28
C ARG A 221 35.98 3.45 8.31
N GLU A 222 36.30 2.96 9.50
CA GLU A 222 37.02 1.69 9.72
C GLU A 222 36.10 0.45 9.69
N ALA A 223 34.78 0.64 9.63
CA ALA A 223 33.85 -0.49 9.72
C ALA A 223 33.87 -1.32 8.43
N THR A 224 34.37 -2.56 8.51
CA THR A 224 34.28 -3.51 7.40
C THR A 224 32.85 -4.05 7.27
N TRP A 225 32.22 -3.76 6.15
CA TRP A 225 30.89 -4.30 5.82
C TRP A 225 31.12 -5.61 5.08
N GLN A 226 30.43 -6.68 5.44
CA GLN A 226 30.49 -7.91 4.65
C GLN A 226 29.17 -8.04 3.94
N ILE A 227 29.21 -8.00 2.62
CA ILE A 227 28.04 -8.19 1.78
C ILE A 227 27.69 -9.67 1.80
N PRO A 228 26.40 -10.04 1.90
CA PRO A 228 26.02 -11.44 1.85
C PRO A 228 26.36 -12.01 0.48
N PHE A 229 26.90 -13.22 0.40
CA PHE A 229 27.24 -13.87 -0.86
C PHE A 229 26.64 -15.27 -0.94
N ALA A 230 26.40 -15.78 -2.14
CA ALA A 230 25.99 -17.15 -2.35
C ALA A 230 27.20 -18.07 -2.47
N ARG A 231 27.17 -19.22 -1.79
CA ARG A 231 28.22 -20.24 -1.83
C ARG A 231 27.62 -21.62 -2.05
N ASN A 232 28.30 -22.49 -2.79
CA ASN A 232 27.80 -23.85 -2.98
C ASN A 232 27.99 -24.74 -1.75
N MET A 233 26.92 -25.45 -1.39
CA MET A 233 26.88 -26.38 -0.25
C MET A 233 27.22 -27.82 -0.64
N LYS A 234 27.13 -28.14 -1.93
CA LYS A 234 27.33 -29.48 -2.51
C LYS A 234 28.23 -29.35 -3.73
N VAL A 235 28.82 -30.46 -4.16
CA VAL A 235 29.53 -30.53 -5.45
C VAL A 235 28.53 -30.22 -6.56
N ILE A 236 28.92 -29.38 -7.52
CA ILE A 236 28.11 -29.02 -8.69
C ILE A 236 28.84 -29.57 -9.91
N ASN A 237 28.17 -30.39 -10.72
CA ASN A 237 28.74 -30.92 -11.95
C ASN A 237 28.47 -29.97 -13.13
N GLU A 238 29.22 -30.16 -14.21
CA GLU A 238 28.95 -29.46 -15.45
C GLU A 238 27.53 -29.75 -15.95
N GLY A 239 26.81 -28.70 -16.36
CA GLY A 239 25.42 -28.75 -16.80
C GLY A 239 24.37 -28.60 -15.69
N ASP A 240 24.76 -28.73 -14.41
CA ASP A 240 23.84 -28.59 -13.28
C ASP A 240 23.28 -27.16 -13.17
N SER A 241 21.99 -27.06 -12.85
CA SER A 241 21.33 -25.78 -12.61
C SER A 241 21.63 -25.26 -11.20
N LEU A 242 22.00 -23.99 -11.10
CA LEU A 242 22.22 -23.31 -9.82
C LEU A 242 20.88 -22.92 -9.20
N VAL A 243 20.68 -23.32 -7.94
CA VAL A 243 19.48 -23.05 -7.15
C VAL A 243 19.88 -22.56 -5.76
N LEU A 244 19.53 -21.30 -5.47
CA LEU A 244 19.78 -20.67 -4.18
C LEU A 244 18.72 -21.05 -3.16
N PHE A 245 19.18 -21.57 -2.03
CA PHE A 245 18.36 -21.72 -0.86
C PHE A 245 18.01 -20.34 -0.31
N LYS A 246 16.74 -19.99 -0.44
CA LYS A 246 16.15 -18.87 0.27
C LYS A 246 15.15 -19.49 1.23
N PRO A 247 15.43 -19.52 2.55
CA PRO A 247 14.43 -20.00 3.49
C PRO A 247 13.17 -19.22 3.17
N SER A 248 12.06 -19.94 2.98
CA SER A 248 10.77 -19.27 3.08
C SER A 248 10.86 -18.59 4.43
N THR A 249 10.96 -17.26 4.45
CA THR A 249 10.71 -16.52 5.67
C THR A 249 9.28 -16.91 5.97
N ALA A 250 9.11 -17.98 6.74
CA ALA A 250 7.89 -18.30 7.45
C ALA A 250 7.58 -16.97 8.07
N ALA A 251 6.57 -16.31 7.51
CA ALA A 251 6.29 -14.93 7.83
C ALA A 251 6.32 -14.90 9.35
N LYS A 252 7.21 -14.09 9.95
CA LYS A 252 6.97 -13.68 11.33
C LYS A 252 5.48 -13.29 11.32
N PRO A 253 4.64 -13.82 12.21
CA PRO A 253 3.20 -13.55 12.22
C PRO A 253 2.97 -12.09 12.60
N VAL A 254 3.39 -11.17 11.72
CA VAL A 254 2.72 -9.92 11.50
C VAL A 254 1.45 -10.36 10.80
N TRP A 255 0.34 -10.30 11.51
CA TRP A 255 -0.99 -10.58 10.99
C TRP A 255 -1.32 -9.60 9.87
N SER A 256 -0.75 -9.81 8.68
CA SER A 256 -1.43 -9.50 7.43
C SER A 256 -2.17 -10.76 7.06
N ILE A 257 -3.50 -10.70 7.05
CA ILE A 257 -4.40 -11.81 6.76
C ILE A 257 -3.95 -12.51 5.47
N THR A 258 -3.28 -13.65 5.62
CA THR A 258 -2.99 -14.60 4.55
C THR A 258 -3.07 -16.00 5.13
N GLY A 259 -4.28 -16.55 5.13
CA GLY A 259 -4.52 -17.98 5.19
C GLY A 259 -3.91 -18.68 3.97
N GLY A 260 -3.53 -19.94 4.16
CA GLY A 260 -2.71 -20.74 3.25
C GLY A 260 -3.18 -20.82 1.80
N MET A 261 -2.17 -20.99 0.93
CA MET A 261 -2.25 -21.39 -0.48
C MET A 261 -3.11 -20.52 -1.41
N LEU A 262 -2.75 -19.25 -1.63
CA LEU A 262 -2.99 -18.58 -2.93
C LEU A 262 -1.84 -17.69 -3.40
N LYS A 263 -1.63 -17.74 -4.71
CA LYS A 263 -0.65 -16.97 -5.47
C LYS A 263 -0.96 -15.46 -5.39
N LYS A 264 0.07 -14.67 -5.03
CA LYS A 264 0.19 -13.19 -5.15
C LYS A 264 -1.01 -12.35 -4.65
N LYS A 265 -1.07 -12.20 -3.33
CA LYS A 265 -1.28 -10.95 -2.55
C LYS A 265 -2.27 -9.90 -3.12
N MET A 266 -3.57 -10.08 -2.89
CA MET A 266 -4.46 -8.95 -2.64
C MET A 266 -4.66 -8.83 -1.13
N LYS A 267 -4.36 -7.66 -0.57
CA LYS A 267 -4.60 -7.34 0.85
C LYS A 267 -6.10 -7.07 1.00
N TRP A 268 -6.77 -7.74 1.94
CA TRP A 268 -8.13 -7.34 2.32
C TRP A 268 -8.04 -5.95 2.95
N LEU A 269 -8.39 -4.92 2.18
CA LEU A 269 -8.46 -3.54 2.65
C LEU A 269 -9.80 -3.35 3.34
N VAL A 270 -9.85 -3.68 4.62
CA VAL A 270 -11.11 -3.65 5.36
C VAL A 270 -11.43 -2.25 5.84
N LYS A 271 -12.70 -1.89 5.78
CA LYS A 271 -13.19 -0.66 6.41
C LYS A 271 -13.16 -0.86 7.91
N THR A 272 -12.48 0.05 8.60
CA THR A 272 -12.36 0.04 10.06
C THR A 272 -13.09 1.23 10.67
N LYS A 273 -13.51 1.06 11.92
CA LYS A 273 -14.15 2.11 12.73
C LYS A 273 -13.72 1.94 14.18
N GLU A 274 -13.28 3.02 14.82
CA GLU A 274 -12.91 3.01 16.23
C GLU A 274 -14.11 3.46 17.09
N VAL A 275 -14.43 2.68 18.13
CA VAL A 275 -15.51 2.94 19.08
C VAL A 275 -15.06 2.47 20.47
N ASP A 276 -15.11 3.36 21.46
CA ASP A 276 -14.72 3.10 22.86
C ASP A 276 -13.34 2.42 22.98
N ASP A 277 -12.32 3.01 22.33
CA ASP A 277 -10.92 2.54 22.26
C ASP A 277 -10.73 1.12 21.69
N ARG A 278 -11.74 0.59 21.00
CA ARG A 278 -11.67 -0.68 20.28
C ARG A 278 -11.80 -0.44 18.78
N LEU A 279 -11.03 -1.19 18.01
CA LEU A 279 -11.04 -1.13 16.56
C LEU A 279 -12.00 -2.19 16.01
N PHE A 280 -12.98 -1.77 15.23
CA PHE A 280 -13.95 -2.65 14.59
C PHE A 280 -13.72 -2.73 13.09
N VAL A 281 -14.10 -3.87 12.52
CA VAL A 281 -13.96 -4.19 11.11
C VAL A 281 -15.31 -4.51 10.48
N GLN A 282 -15.56 -3.93 9.30
CA GLN A 282 -16.80 -4.15 8.57
C GLN A 282 -16.79 -5.52 7.86
N VAL A 283 -17.82 -6.32 8.12
CA VAL A 283 -18.08 -7.60 7.47
C VAL A 283 -19.40 -7.50 6.71
N ASP A 284 -19.30 -7.59 5.39
CA ASP A 284 -20.44 -7.49 4.46
C ASP A 284 -20.43 -8.70 3.51
N LYS A 285 -21.58 -9.32 3.31
CA LYS A 285 -21.76 -10.43 2.36
C LYS A 285 -21.50 -10.04 0.91
N TRP A 286 -21.50 -8.75 0.59
CA TRP A 286 -21.20 -8.20 -0.74
C TRP A 286 -19.74 -7.72 -0.87
N ASP A 287 -18.94 -7.70 0.21
CA ASP A 287 -17.54 -7.32 0.12
C ASP A 287 -16.73 -8.43 -0.57
N ARG A 288 -16.25 -8.15 -1.78
CA ARG A 288 -15.41 -9.06 -2.58
C ARG A 288 -14.18 -9.53 -1.81
N SER A 289 -13.59 -8.66 -1.00
CA SER A 289 -12.38 -8.97 -0.26
C SER A 289 -12.68 -9.92 0.90
N PHE A 290 -13.82 -9.74 1.59
CA PHE A 290 -14.31 -10.69 2.59
C PHE A 290 -14.71 -12.03 1.97
N ILE A 291 -15.40 -12.02 0.82
CA ILE A 291 -15.73 -13.25 0.07
C ILE A 291 -14.45 -14.02 -0.28
N GLN A 292 -13.43 -13.32 -0.75
CA GLN A 292 -12.12 -13.92 -1.04
C GLN A 292 -11.44 -14.45 0.23
N PHE A 293 -11.52 -13.73 1.35
CA PHE A 293 -11.00 -14.17 2.65
C PHE A 293 -11.63 -15.50 3.08
N VAL A 294 -12.96 -15.61 3.00
CA VAL A 294 -13.70 -16.84 3.37
C VAL A 294 -13.41 -17.97 2.39
N THR A 295 -13.51 -17.70 1.09
CA THR A 295 -13.46 -18.75 0.07
C THR A 295 -12.05 -19.21 -0.29
N GLY A 296 -11.04 -18.37 -0.05
CA GLY A 296 -9.70 -18.60 -0.56
C GLY A 296 -9.66 -18.58 -2.09
N PHE A 297 -10.55 -17.87 -2.80
CA PHE A 297 -10.48 -17.76 -4.25
C PHE A 297 -10.40 -16.30 -4.69
N SER A 298 -9.31 -15.95 -5.38
CA SER A 298 -9.06 -14.60 -5.89
C SER A 298 -9.68 -14.33 -7.26
N GLY A 299 -10.40 -15.30 -7.83
CA GLY A 299 -10.93 -15.23 -9.18
C GLY A 299 -12.43 -15.46 -9.20
N ILE A 300 -13.14 -14.63 -9.97
CA ILE A 300 -14.52 -14.88 -10.35
C ILE A 300 -14.51 -16.08 -11.31
N ARG A 301 -14.53 -17.31 -10.77
CA ARG A 301 -15.00 -18.43 -11.58
C ARG A 301 -16.50 -18.23 -11.75
N ILE A 302 -17.01 -18.45 -12.96
CA ILE A 302 -18.44 -18.32 -13.30
C ILE A 302 -19.35 -19.13 -12.35
N GLN A 303 -18.80 -20.10 -11.63
CA GLN A 303 -19.51 -20.98 -10.71
C GLN A 303 -19.47 -20.53 -9.23
N ASP A 304 -18.60 -19.60 -8.85
CA ASP A 304 -18.46 -19.18 -7.46
C ASP A 304 -19.44 -18.04 -7.13
N PRO A 305 -20.02 -18.04 -5.92
CA PRO A 305 -21.01 -17.04 -5.54
C PRO A 305 -20.37 -15.64 -5.48
N HIS A 306 -20.94 -14.69 -6.22
CA HIS A 306 -20.51 -13.28 -6.20
C HIS A 306 -20.82 -12.56 -4.87
N HIS A 307 -21.52 -13.23 -3.95
CA HIS A 307 -21.93 -12.75 -2.64
C HIS A 307 -22.12 -13.92 -1.66
N LEU A 308 -21.81 -13.72 -0.38
CA LEU A 308 -22.01 -14.71 0.69
C LEU A 308 -23.46 -14.69 1.22
N SER A 309 -24.45 -14.80 0.34
CA SER A 309 -25.86 -14.95 0.75
C SER A 309 -26.16 -16.40 1.12
N ILE A 310 -25.45 -16.90 2.13
CA ILE A 310 -25.59 -18.25 2.69
C ILE A 310 -26.34 -18.17 4.04
N PRO A 311 -27.07 -19.22 4.45
CA PRO A 311 -27.79 -19.24 5.73
C PRO A 311 -26.90 -18.88 6.93
N ALA A 312 -25.66 -19.37 6.96
CA ALA A 312 -24.72 -19.04 8.03
C ALA A 312 -24.46 -17.53 8.20
N PHE A 313 -24.47 -16.73 7.12
CA PHE A 313 -24.32 -15.27 7.29
C PHE A 313 -25.55 -14.66 7.97
N GLN A 314 -26.75 -15.18 7.67
CA GLN A 314 -27.98 -14.77 8.36
C GLN A 314 -27.95 -15.20 9.82
N ASP A 315 -27.51 -16.42 10.12
CA ASP A 315 -27.35 -16.90 11.50
C ASP A 315 -26.39 -15.99 12.29
N PHE A 316 -25.34 -15.46 11.64
CA PHE A 316 -24.42 -14.50 12.26
C PHE A 316 -25.08 -13.16 12.59
N LEU A 317 -25.95 -12.65 11.71
CA LEU A 317 -26.76 -11.46 11.96
C LEU A 317 -27.79 -11.69 13.08
N ASP A 318 -28.39 -12.89 13.11
CA ASP A 318 -29.37 -13.26 14.13
C ASP A 318 -28.69 -13.41 15.49
N MET A 319 -27.47 -13.97 15.56
CA MET A 319 -26.67 -14.00 16.80
C MET A 319 -26.40 -12.58 17.34
N ARG A 320 -26.06 -11.61 16.48
CA ARG A 320 -25.94 -10.21 16.89
C ARG A 320 -27.25 -9.66 17.44
N LYS A 321 -28.36 -9.90 16.74
CA LYS A 321 -29.67 -9.42 17.14
C LYS A 321 -30.10 -9.98 18.50
N THR A 322 -29.92 -11.29 18.71
CA THR A 322 -30.20 -11.93 20.02
C THR A 322 -29.34 -11.33 21.11
N ALA A 323 -28.05 -11.07 20.85
CA ALA A 323 -27.17 -10.42 21.82
C ALA A 323 -27.64 -8.98 22.15
N CYS A 324 -28.13 -8.22 21.16
CA CYS A 324 -28.73 -6.90 21.41
C CYS A 324 -30.00 -6.99 22.27
N ASP A 325 -30.89 -7.93 21.95
CA ASP A 325 -32.11 -8.18 22.71
C ASP A 325 -31.79 -8.57 24.17
N GLU A 326 -30.82 -9.46 24.37
CA GLU A 326 -30.35 -9.89 25.70
C GLU A 326 -29.74 -8.74 26.49
N LEU A 327 -28.81 -7.99 25.91
CA LEU A 327 -28.14 -6.87 26.58
C LEU A 327 -29.12 -5.77 26.97
N TYR A 328 -30.07 -5.44 26.09
CA TYR A 328 -31.12 -4.46 26.40
C TYR A 328 -32.01 -4.92 27.55
N ASN A 329 -32.55 -6.14 27.47
CA ASN A 329 -33.45 -6.65 28.51
C ASN A 329 -32.70 -6.82 29.84
N GLN A 330 -31.43 -7.18 29.82
CA GLN A 330 -30.58 -7.22 31.02
C GLN A 330 -30.43 -5.82 31.64
N THR A 331 -30.02 -4.83 30.84
CA THR A 331 -29.83 -3.44 31.32
C THR A 331 -31.10 -2.87 31.94
N ILE A 332 -32.26 -3.14 31.33
CA ILE A 332 -33.56 -2.66 31.83
C ILE A 332 -34.00 -3.39 33.10
N ARG A 333 -33.76 -4.70 33.21
CA ARG A 333 -34.01 -5.45 34.45
C ARG A 333 -33.13 -4.95 35.59
N ASP A 334 -31.85 -4.71 35.33
CA ASP A 334 -30.89 -4.22 36.32
C ASP A 334 -31.29 -2.81 36.80
N ALA A 335 -31.70 -1.94 35.88
CA ALA A 335 -32.20 -0.61 36.22
C ALA A 335 -33.50 -0.66 37.07
N ALA A 336 -34.45 -1.54 36.72
CA ALA A 336 -35.68 -1.72 37.49
C ALA A 336 -35.40 -2.29 38.90
N ALA A 337 -34.47 -3.25 39.01
CA ALA A 337 -34.06 -3.81 40.28
C ALA A 337 -33.42 -2.76 41.20
N VAL A 338 -32.61 -1.84 40.66
CA VAL A 338 -32.04 -0.71 41.41
C VAL A 338 -33.10 0.29 41.85
N ALA A 339 -34.13 0.53 41.02
CA ALA A 339 -35.24 1.42 41.34
C ALA A 339 -36.27 0.82 42.31
N GLY A 340 -36.30 -0.51 42.47
CA GLY A 340 -37.32 -1.23 43.23
C GLY A 340 -38.64 -1.42 42.48
N ASP A 341 -38.63 -1.24 41.16
CA ASP A 341 -39.79 -1.45 40.30
C ASP A 341 -39.99 -2.95 39.96
N PRO A 342 -41.22 -3.39 39.65
CA PRO A 342 -41.47 -4.77 39.24
C PRO A 342 -40.75 -5.11 37.92
N GLU A 343 -40.40 -6.40 37.74
CA GLU A 343 -39.62 -6.84 36.59
C GLU A 343 -40.31 -6.47 35.26
N PRO A 344 -39.64 -5.68 34.39
CA PRO A 344 -40.20 -5.23 33.13
C PRO A 344 -40.37 -6.40 32.14
N ARG A 345 -41.40 -6.33 31.30
CA ARG A 345 -41.65 -7.34 30.25
C ARG A 345 -40.53 -7.33 29.22
N THR A 346 -40.09 -8.51 28.81
CA THR A 346 -39.12 -8.69 27.73
C THR A 346 -39.65 -8.13 26.41
N ARG A 347 -38.86 -7.32 25.72
CA ARG A 347 -39.16 -6.83 24.37
C ARG A 347 -37.93 -6.95 23.45
N ASN A 348 -38.16 -6.89 22.15
CA ASN A 348 -37.09 -6.80 21.17
C ASN A 348 -36.44 -5.40 21.24
N ALA A 349 -35.13 -5.38 21.07
CA ALA A 349 -34.31 -4.21 20.93
C ALA A 349 -34.65 -3.44 19.64
N ARG A 350 -34.51 -2.12 19.70
CA ARG A 350 -34.65 -1.18 18.59
C ARG A 350 -33.34 -0.44 18.36
N GLU A 351 -33.26 0.35 17.30
CA GLU A 351 -32.01 1.05 16.98
C GLU A 351 -31.72 2.15 18.01
N GLU A 352 -32.76 2.83 18.49
CA GLU A 352 -32.66 3.87 19.53
C GLU A 352 -32.21 3.34 20.90
N ASP A 353 -32.33 2.04 21.15
CA ASP A 353 -31.97 1.42 22.44
C ASP A 353 -30.44 1.39 22.66
N LEU A 354 -29.63 1.76 21.65
CA LEU A 354 -28.17 1.89 21.76
C LEU A 354 -27.73 2.87 22.85
N TYR A 355 -28.53 3.91 23.12
CA TYR A 355 -28.22 4.91 24.15
C TYR A 355 -28.47 4.41 25.56
N VAL A 356 -29.21 3.30 25.69
CA VAL A 356 -29.51 2.65 26.97
C VAL A 356 -28.53 1.51 27.23
N ALA A 357 -28.36 0.63 26.25
CA ALA A 357 -27.57 -0.60 26.39
C ALA A 357 -26.07 -0.42 26.08
N GLY A 358 -25.69 0.67 25.41
CA GLY A 358 -24.34 0.92 24.92
C GLY A 358 -24.17 0.60 23.43
N ARG A 359 -23.02 1.02 22.88
CA ARG A 359 -22.70 0.87 21.44
C ARG A 359 -22.11 -0.48 21.07
N ILE A 360 -21.63 -1.24 22.06
CA ILE A 360 -20.93 -2.50 21.88
C ILE A 360 -21.75 -3.61 22.52
N VAL A 361 -21.88 -4.73 21.81
CA VAL A 361 -22.61 -5.91 22.26
C VAL A 361 -21.72 -7.16 22.15
N GLU A 362 -21.77 -8.05 23.13
CA GLU A 362 -21.02 -9.32 23.12
C GLU A 362 -21.88 -10.46 22.55
N MET A 363 -21.49 -10.97 21.39
CA MET A 363 -22.15 -12.11 20.77
C MET A 363 -21.60 -13.43 21.31
N ALA A 364 -22.47 -14.29 21.84
CA ALA A 364 -22.12 -15.65 22.24
C ALA A 364 -22.01 -16.58 21.02
N CYS A 365 -20.77 -16.89 20.64
CA CYS A 365 -20.43 -17.70 19.48
C CYS A 365 -20.14 -19.16 19.90
N LYS A 366 -20.80 -20.13 19.25
CA LYS A 366 -20.70 -21.57 19.58
C LYS A 366 -19.41 -22.19 19.06
N GLU A 367 -19.01 -23.34 19.58
CA GLU A 367 -17.88 -24.10 19.04
C GLU A 367 -18.11 -24.50 17.57
N ILE A 368 -17.07 -24.38 16.74
CA ILE A 368 -17.12 -24.73 15.31
C ILE A 368 -16.04 -25.76 14.99
N THR A 369 -16.46 -26.85 14.37
CA THR A 369 -15.59 -27.89 13.80
C THR A 369 -15.75 -27.92 12.28
N PHE A 370 -14.67 -27.74 11.53
CA PHE A 370 -14.66 -27.83 10.06
C PHE A 370 -13.27 -28.18 9.52
N ASP A 371 -13.17 -29.14 8.59
CA ASP A 371 -11.91 -29.56 7.95
C ASP A 371 -10.73 -29.80 8.91
N SER A 372 -10.96 -30.54 10.01
CA SER A 372 -9.98 -30.84 11.07
C SER A 372 -9.52 -29.62 11.91
N GLN A 373 -10.11 -28.45 11.69
CA GLN A 373 -9.93 -27.27 12.54
C GLN A 373 -11.12 -27.18 13.50
N THR A 374 -10.82 -27.05 14.78
CA THR A 374 -11.81 -26.80 15.84
C THR A 374 -11.48 -25.48 16.49
N LEU A 375 -12.44 -24.56 16.51
CA LEU A 375 -12.36 -23.31 17.27
C LEU A 375 -13.36 -23.36 18.42
N PRO A 376 -12.91 -23.08 19.66
CA PRO A 376 -13.76 -23.15 20.84
C PRO A 376 -14.88 -22.10 20.79
N ALA A 377 -15.90 -22.31 21.61
CA ALA A 377 -16.90 -21.27 21.86
C ALA A 377 -16.21 -20.02 22.43
N GLN A 378 -16.59 -18.85 21.93
CA GLN A 378 -16.01 -17.58 22.34
C GLN A 378 -17.05 -16.46 22.32
N LYS A 379 -16.71 -15.33 22.92
CA LYS A 379 -17.51 -14.11 22.84
C LYS A 379 -16.87 -13.14 21.85
N ILE A 380 -17.67 -12.64 20.92
CA ILE A 380 -17.21 -11.70 19.90
C ILE A 380 -17.90 -10.36 20.13
N ALA A 381 -17.14 -9.30 20.38
CA ALA A 381 -17.70 -7.96 20.48
C ALA A 381 -18.08 -7.44 19.08
N ALA A 382 -19.29 -6.89 18.96
CA ALA A 382 -19.81 -6.28 17.75
C ALA A 382 -20.43 -4.92 18.05
N LEU A 383 -20.55 -4.06 17.03
CA LEU A 383 -21.31 -2.82 17.19
C LEU A 383 -22.81 -3.10 17.16
N TRP A 384 -23.54 -2.34 17.99
CA TRP A 384 -24.98 -2.36 18.05
C TRP A 384 -25.60 -2.05 16.69
N SER A 385 -26.39 -2.98 16.16
CA SER A 385 -27.36 -2.71 15.09
C SER A 385 -28.41 -3.82 15.02
N VAL A 386 -29.68 -3.44 14.88
CA VAL A 386 -30.79 -4.39 14.82
C VAL A 386 -31.19 -4.69 13.38
N LYS A 387 -31.03 -3.71 12.47
CA LYS A 387 -31.53 -3.79 11.08
C LYS A 387 -30.46 -3.83 10.00
N ASP A 388 -29.23 -3.42 10.30
CA ASP A 388 -28.18 -3.30 9.28
C ASP A 388 -27.76 -4.70 8.78
N PRO A 389 -27.80 -4.97 7.45
CA PRO A 389 -27.28 -6.22 6.89
C PRO A 389 -25.76 -6.36 7.01
N VAL A 390 -25.06 -5.29 7.38
CA VAL A 390 -23.62 -5.29 7.66
C VAL A 390 -23.39 -5.55 9.14
N ILE A 391 -22.34 -6.29 9.47
CA ILE A 391 -21.88 -6.46 10.85
C ILE A 391 -20.50 -5.84 11.06
N TRP A 392 -20.34 -5.12 12.17
CA TRP A 392 -19.06 -4.57 12.60
C TRP A 392 -18.57 -5.38 13.78
N VAL A 393 -17.42 -6.03 13.63
CA VAL A 393 -16.86 -6.94 14.63
C VAL A 393 -15.54 -6.40 15.14
N GLU A 394 -15.21 -6.59 16.41
CA GLU A 394 -13.91 -6.20 16.95
C GLU A 394 -12.77 -6.88 16.18
N LEU A 395 -11.80 -6.08 15.76
CA LEU A 395 -10.65 -6.49 14.97
C LEU A 395 -9.63 -7.19 15.86
N SER A 396 -9.85 -8.48 16.09
CA SER A 396 -8.88 -9.41 16.64
C SER A 396 -8.64 -10.58 15.69
N SER A 397 -7.46 -11.20 15.78
CA SER A 397 -7.13 -12.38 14.98
C SER A 397 -8.11 -13.54 15.25
N GLU A 398 -8.44 -13.75 16.52
CA GLU A 398 -9.31 -14.84 16.98
C GLU A 398 -10.74 -14.69 16.45
N ASN A 399 -11.25 -13.46 16.42
CA ASN A 399 -12.57 -13.16 15.87
C ASN A 399 -12.60 -13.41 14.36
N LEU A 400 -11.57 -12.98 13.63
CA LEU A 400 -11.49 -13.15 12.19
C LEU A 400 -11.33 -14.62 11.78
N ASP A 401 -10.50 -15.39 12.50
CA ASP A 401 -10.32 -16.82 12.24
C ASP A 401 -11.61 -17.59 12.47
N TYR A 402 -12.34 -17.26 13.54
CA TYR A 402 -13.66 -17.82 13.82
C TYR A 402 -14.68 -17.49 12.73
N ILE A 403 -14.80 -16.22 12.33
CA ILE A 403 -15.72 -15.80 11.26
C ILE A 403 -15.35 -16.51 9.95
N GLY A 404 -14.05 -16.59 9.62
CA GLY A 404 -13.56 -17.27 8.44
C GLY A 404 -13.90 -18.77 8.44
N LEU A 405 -13.76 -19.46 9.57
CA LEU A 405 -14.13 -20.87 9.70
C LEU A 405 -15.65 -21.07 9.66
N PHE A 406 -16.42 -20.22 10.36
CA PHE A 406 -17.88 -20.24 10.40
C PHE A 406 -18.49 -20.12 9.00
N MET A 407 -18.02 -19.14 8.23
CA MET A 407 -18.53 -18.90 6.87
C MET A 407 -18.10 -20.00 5.89
N ARG A 408 -16.90 -20.59 6.05
CA ARG A 408 -16.45 -21.73 5.24
C ARG A 408 -17.32 -22.97 5.46
N ARG A 409 -17.62 -23.28 6.72
CA ARG A 409 -18.56 -24.35 7.08
C ARG A 409 -19.94 -24.12 6.46
N GLY A 410 -20.51 -22.93 6.67
CA GLY A 410 -21.81 -22.58 6.11
C GLY A 410 -21.86 -22.63 4.58
N LEU A 411 -20.76 -22.27 3.91
CA LEU A 411 -20.65 -22.36 2.46
C LEU A 411 -20.60 -23.82 1.98
N ALA A 412 -19.92 -24.71 2.71
CA ALA A 412 -19.91 -26.14 2.41
C ALA A 412 -21.31 -26.75 2.54
N GLU A 413 -22.00 -26.51 3.66
CA GLU A 413 -23.38 -26.97 3.91
C GLU A 413 -24.36 -26.43 2.84
N TYR A 414 -24.20 -25.16 2.45
CA TYR A 414 -25.00 -24.55 1.37
C TYR A 414 -24.75 -25.19 0.00
N ARG A 415 -23.49 -25.58 -0.29
CA ARG A 415 -23.16 -26.27 -1.55
C ARG A 415 -23.74 -27.67 -1.58
N GLU A 416 -23.72 -28.40 -0.48
CA GLU A 416 -24.28 -29.76 -0.36
C GLU A 416 -25.80 -29.75 -0.56
N SER A 417 -26.51 -28.85 0.13
CA SER A 417 -27.96 -28.70 0.00
C SER A 417 -28.41 -28.29 -1.42
N ASN A 418 -27.66 -27.42 -2.09
CA ASN A 418 -28.01 -26.98 -3.45
C ASN A 418 -27.53 -27.91 -4.57
N ALA A 419 -26.53 -28.77 -4.33
CA ALA A 419 -26.01 -29.71 -5.32
C ALA A 419 -27.10 -30.66 -5.84
N GLN A 420 -28.12 -30.96 -5.03
CA GLN A 420 -29.19 -31.89 -5.37
C GLN A 420 -30.20 -31.35 -6.41
N SER A 421 -30.33 -30.02 -6.57
CA SER A 421 -31.35 -29.42 -7.44
C SER A 421 -30.98 -29.43 -8.94
N ARG A 422 -29.68 -29.45 -9.29
CA ARG A 422 -29.23 -29.22 -10.67
C ARG A 422 -29.26 -30.45 -11.60
N ARG A 423 -29.67 -31.63 -11.12
CA ARG A 423 -29.60 -32.89 -11.88
C ARG A 423 -30.96 -33.53 -12.18
N ARG A 424 -31.88 -32.77 -12.79
CA ARG A 424 -32.91 -33.35 -13.68
C ARG A 424 -32.95 -32.59 -15.00
N LYS A 425 -31.82 -32.63 -15.73
CA LYS A 425 -31.87 -32.54 -17.19
C LYS A 425 -32.67 -33.77 -17.63
N LYS A 426 -33.93 -33.56 -18.04
CA LYS A 426 -34.80 -34.57 -18.67
C LYS A 426 -33.94 -35.41 -19.62
N LEU A 427 -33.56 -36.61 -19.19
CA LEU A 427 -33.35 -37.72 -20.09
C LEU A 427 -34.72 -37.93 -20.72
N ARG A 428 -34.92 -37.32 -21.88
CA ARG A 428 -35.86 -37.83 -22.88
C ARG A 428 -35.35 -39.22 -23.20
N ALA A 429 -35.86 -40.21 -22.49
CA ALA A 429 -36.05 -41.52 -23.06
C ALA A 429 -37.32 -41.42 -23.90
N ASP A 430 -37.16 -41.86 -25.14
CA ASP A 430 -38.17 -41.94 -26.17
C ASP A 430 -39.40 -42.74 -25.72
N ALA A 431 -40.58 -42.23 -26.08
CA ALA A 431 -41.65 -43.01 -26.68
C ALA A 431 -42.72 -42.03 -27.18
N ASP A 432 -42.76 -41.84 -28.49
CA ASP A 432 -43.92 -41.52 -29.33
C ASP A 432 -44.97 -40.55 -28.77
N ALA A 433 -44.79 -39.26 -29.07
CA ALA A 433 -45.91 -38.32 -29.07
C ALA A 433 -45.81 -37.35 -30.24
N VAL A 434 -46.58 -37.71 -31.27
CA VAL A 434 -46.95 -36.96 -32.46
C VAL A 434 -47.42 -35.53 -32.11
N VAL A 435 -46.79 -34.57 -32.80
CA VAL A 435 -47.35 -33.31 -33.34
C VAL A 435 -48.36 -32.53 -32.48
N LYS A 436 -47.98 -31.30 -32.11
CA LYS A 436 -48.75 -30.08 -32.45
C LYS A 436 -47.91 -28.82 -32.25
N SER A 437 -47.59 -28.21 -33.38
CA SER A 437 -47.06 -26.86 -33.54
C SER A 437 -47.90 -25.82 -32.79
N SER A 438 -47.26 -24.91 -32.07
CA SER A 438 -47.89 -23.67 -31.59
C SER A 438 -47.00 -22.45 -31.87
N PRO A 439 -47.58 -21.28 -32.14
CA PRO A 439 -47.05 -20.35 -33.14
C PRO A 439 -46.00 -19.38 -32.60
N LYS A 440 -45.00 -19.13 -33.43
CA LYS A 440 -43.97 -18.09 -33.28
C LYS A 440 -44.61 -16.70 -33.08
N ARG A 441 -44.60 -16.20 -31.84
CA ARG A 441 -44.87 -14.78 -31.56
C ARG A 441 -43.63 -13.95 -31.92
N LYS A 442 -43.62 -13.45 -33.15
CA LYS A 442 -42.66 -12.48 -33.72
C LYS A 442 -42.74 -11.17 -32.92
N ARG A 443 -41.91 -10.98 -31.90
CA ARG A 443 -41.72 -9.67 -31.26
C ARG A 443 -40.77 -8.83 -32.12
N ARG A 444 -41.35 -8.08 -33.04
CA ARG A 444 -40.76 -6.91 -33.70
C ARG A 444 -40.48 -5.86 -32.64
N ARG A 445 -39.22 -5.72 -32.22
CA ARG A 445 -38.73 -4.54 -31.50
C ARG A 445 -37.73 -3.84 -32.41
N GLU A 446 -38.22 -2.82 -33.09
CA GLU A 446 -37.44 -1.78 -33.72
C GLU A 446 -36.55 -1.14 -32.64
N ARG A 447 -35.23 -1.36 -32.73
CA ARG A 447 -34.24 -0.55 -32.03
C ARG A 447 -33.77 0.53 -32.99
N LYS A 448 -34.38 1.71 -32.86
CA LYS A 448 -33.83 2.99 -33.33
C LYS A 448 -32.40 3.12 -32.76
N ARG A 449 -31.39 3.04 -33.63
CA ARG A 449 -30.05 3.50 -33.31
C ARG A 449 -30.10 5.03 -33.24
N LYS A 450 -29.89 5.62 -32.08
CA LYS A 450 -29.50 7.03 -31.97
C LYS A 450 -28.02 7.09 -32.33
N ALA A 451 -27.70 7.83 -33.38
CA ALA A 451 -26.35 8.25 -33.70
C ALA A 451 -25.82 9.10 -32.55
N ALA A 452 -24.60 8.80 -32.09
CA ALA A 452 -23.82 9.73 -31.29
C ALA A 452 -23.20 10.76 -32.24
N PRO A 453 -23.13 12.04 -31.87
CA PRO A 453 -22.32 13.02 -32.58
C PRO A 453 -20.84 12.67 -32.39
N VAL A 454 -20.12 12.69 -33.49
CA VAL A 454 -18.66 12.68 -33.55
C VAL A 454 -18.25 14.12 -33.20
N ASP A 455 -17.66 14.31 -32.01
CA ASP A 455 -16.92 15.54 -31.71
C ASP A 455 -15.61 15.46 -32.52
N GLU A 456 -15.47 16.40 -33.45
CA GLU A 456 -14.23 16.71 -34.14
C GLU A 456 -13.31 17.40 -33.11
N GLU A 457 -12.34 16.66 -32.58
CA GLU A 457 -11.19 17.26 -31.88
C GLU A 457 -10.31 17.94 -32.93
N GLU A 458 -10.29 19.27 -32.88
CA GLU A 458 -9.31 20.12 -33.57
C GLU A 458 -7.90 19.77 -33.08
N GLU A 459 -7.08 19.21 -33.98
CA GLU A 459 -5.64 19.06 -33.78
C GLU A 459 -4.98 20.46 -33.79
N GLU A 460 -4.48 20.90 -32.62
CA GLU A 460 -3.60 22.05 -32.54
C GLU A 460 -2.22 21.73 -33.18
N PRO A 461 -1.64 22.65 -33.96
CA PRO A 461 -0.35 22.44 -34.59
C PRO A 461 0.79 22.49 -33.56
N ILE A 462 1.50 21.36 -33.44
CA ILE A 462 2.78 21.24 -32.75
C ILE A 462 3.77 22.21 -33.41
N GLN A 463 4.15 23.26 -32.69
CA GLN A 463 5.28 24.12 -33.06
C GLN A 463 6.58 23.34 -32.87
N GLU A 464 7.29 23.11 -33.96
CA GLU A 464 8.66 22.61 -33.97
C GLU A 464 9.59 23.66 -33.32
N GLU A 465 9.96 23.45 -32.06
CA GLU A 465 11.10 24.13 -31.46
C GLU A 465 12.40 23.59 -32.06
N ILE A 466 13.02 24.44 -32.87
CA ILE A 466 14.38 24.30 -33.39
C ILE A 466 15.34 24.31 -32.20
N HIS A 467 15.85 23.14 -31.84
CA HIS A 467 16.92 22.99 -30.86
C HIS A 467 18.25 23.32 -31.57
N GLU A 468 18.76 24.54 -31.37
CA GLU A 468 20.10 24.92 -31.80
C GLU A 468 21.17 24.09 -31.07
N GLU A 469 22.00 23.40 -31.86
CA GLU A 469 23.19 22.69 -31.43
C GLU A 469 24.21 23.68 -30.84
N SER A 470 24.31 23.74 -29.51
CA SER A 470 25.44 24.37 -28.85
C SER A 470 26.63 23.41 -28.87
N SER A 471 27.67 23.82 -29.59
CA SER A 471 28.94 23.11 -29.73
C SER A 471 29.68 23.02 -28.39
N PRO A 472 30.37 21.90 -28.10
CA PRO A 472 31.16 21.77 -26.88
C PRO A 472 32.41 22.66 -26.94
N VAL A 473 32.52 23.57 -25.97
CA VAL A 473 33.73 24.33 -25.68
C VAL A 473 34.80 23.37 -25.16
N ILE A 474 35.80 23.10 -25.99
CA ILE A 474 37.01 22.37 -25.63
C ILE A 474 37.86 23.29 -24.75
N PHE A 475 37.95 22.98 -23.46
CA PHE A 475 38.94 23.60 -22.57
C PHE A 475 40.31 22.93 -22.77
N PRO A 476 41.40 23.69 -22.95
CA PRO A 476 42.74 23.12 -22.99
C PRO A 476 43.10 22.56 -21.60
N LEU A 477 43.53 21.29 -21.55
CA LEU A 477 44.28 20.78 -20.41
C LEU A 477 45.65 21.47 -20.40
N GLU A 478 45.86 22.38 -19.46
CA GLU A 478 47.20 22.77 -19.04
C GLU A 478 47.68 21.78 -17.98
N GLU A 479 48.68 20.98 -18.35
CA GLU A 479 49.45 20.14 -17.44
C GLU A 479 50.36 21.06 -16.59
N HIS A 480 49.90 21.42 -15.40
CA HIS A 480 50.76 21.95 -14.34
C HIS A 480 51.21 20.80 -13.42
N SER A 481 52.40 20.28 -13.68
CA SER A 481 53.16 19.44 -12.76
C SER A 481 53.89 20.33 -11.75
N GLU A 482 53.22 20.67 -10.65
CA GLU A 482 53.87 21.27 -9.48
C GLU A 482 54.03 20.22 -8.38
N ASP A 483 55.30 19.87 -8.19
CA ASP A 483 55.87 19.08 -7.11
C ASP A 483 55.70 19.84 -5.78
N LEU A 484 54.57 19.62 -5.11
CA LEU A 484 54.31 20.20 -3.78
C LEU A 484 54.84 19.26 -2.69
N GLY A 485 56.00 19.66 -2.17
CA GLY A 485 56.62 19.08 -0.99
C GLY A 485 55.71 19.11 0.24
N ASP A 486 55.86 18.08 1.05
CA ASP A 486 55.09 17.74 2.24
C ASP A 486 55.19 18.83 3.34
N PRO A 487 54.13 19.62 3.61
CA PRO A 487 54.17 20.71 4.58
C PRO A 487 54.09 20.23 6.05
N VAL A 488 54.08 18.91 6.29
CA VAL A 488 53.95 18.34 7.64
C VAL A 488 55.30 18.15 8.34
N ALA A 489 56.42 18.21 7.60
CA ALA A 489 57.76 18.02 8.18
C ALA A 489 58.29 19.23 8.97
N ASP A 490 57.87 20.46 8.65
CA ASP A 490 58.43 21.68 9.25
C ASP A 490 57.76 22.13 10.57
N LEU A 491 56.66 21.48 10.98
CA LEU A 491 55.94 21.82 12.22
C LEU A 491 56.40 21.01 13.45
N LEU A 492 57.33 20.07 13.27
CA LEU A 492 57.88 19.24 14.36
C LEU A 492 59.32 19.60 14.74
N ALA A 493 59.88 20.69 14.21
CA ALA A 493 61.24 21.14 14.47
C ALA A 493 61.33 22.56 15.08
N SER A 494 60.28 23.04 15.75
CA SER A 494 60.26 24.31 16.50
C SER A 494 60.01 24.11 17.99
#